data_AF-A0A7M3WI24-F1
#
_entry.id   AF-A0A7M3WI24-F1
#
_cell.length_a   1.000
_cell.length_b   1.000
_cell.length_c   1.000
_cell.angle_alpha   90.00
_cell.angle_beta   90.00
_cell.angle_gamma   90.00
#
_symmetry.space_group_name_H-M   'P 1'
#
loop_
_entity.id
_entity.type
_entity.pdbx_description
1 polymer ?
#
loop_
_entity_poly.entity_id
_entity_poly.type
_entity_poly.pdbx_seq_one_letter_code
_entity_poly.pdbx_strand_id
1 'polypeptide(L)'
;MQRQNFVVEEAAALASRLKHRLIKKDWTISTAESCTGGLISSLLTDISGASAWFKQGWIVYSNESKMRELGVESSAFDEGGYGA
;
A
#
# COMPACT_ATOMS: atom_id res chain seq x y z
N MET A 1 -0.48 -24.88 -5.18
CA MET A 1 -0.83 -24.11 -6.38
C MET A 1 -2.24 -23.52 -6.31
N GLN A 2 -3.30 -24.29 -6.02
CA GLN A 2 -4.68 -23.74 -5.96
C GLN A 2 -4.93 -22.66 -4.89
N ARG A 3 -4.34 -22.79 -3.70
CA ARG A 3 -4.53 -21.82 -2.59
C ARG A 3 -3.95 -20.43 -2.89
N GLN A 4 -2.87 -20.36 -3.67
CA GLN A 4 -2.19 -19.11 -3.97
C GLN A 4 -2.97 -18.29 -5.00
N ASN A 5 -3.56 -18.95 -6.01
CA ASN A 5 -4.46 -18.29 -6.97
C ASN A 5 -5.72 -17.76 -6.30
N PHE A 6 -6.31 -18.51 -5.36
CA PHE A 6 -7.50 -18.07 -4.64
C PHE A 6 -7.26 -16.77 -3.85
N VAL A 7 -6.12 -16.65 -3.16
CA VAL A 7 -5.76 -15.42 -2.42
C VAL A 7 -5.57 -14.23 -3.36
N VAL A 8 -4.96 -14.42 -4.53
CA VAL A 8 -4.78 -13.36 -5.52
C VAL A 8 -6.13 -12.88 -6.06
N GLU A 9 -7.05 -13.80 -6.38
CA GLU A 9 -8.39 -13.46 -6.84
C GLU A 9 -9.20 -12.68 -5.78
N GLU A 10 -9.14 -13.09 -4.51
CA GLU A 10 -9.79 -12.37 -3.41
C GLU A 10 -9.24 -10.95 -3.23
N ALA A 11 -7.92 -10.80 -3.28
CA ALA A 11 -7.29 -9.49 -3.17
C ALA A 11 -7.70 -8.55 -4.31
N ALA A 12 -7.73 -9.04 -5.55
CA ALA A 12 -8.20 -8.28 -6.72
C ALA A 12 -9.67 -7.87 -6.58
N ALA A 13 -10.53 -8.76 -6.06
CA ALA A 13 -11.93 -8.43 -5.78
C ALA A 13 -12.08 -7.32 -4.72
N LEU A 14 -11.24 -7.34 -3.67
CA LEU A 14 -11.22 -6.28 -2.65
C LEU A 14 -10.73 -4.95 -3.21
N ALA A 15 -9.67 -4.95 -4.02
CA ALA A 15 -9.15 -3.75 -4.68
C ALA A 15 -10.19 -3.12 -5.62
N SER A 16 -10.91 -3.93 -6.39
CA SER A 16 -12.02 -3.45 -7.23
C SER A 16 -13.15 -2.84 -6.41
N ARG A 17 -13.52 -3.45 -5.27
CA ARG A 17 -14.52 -2.87 -4.36
C ARG A 17 -14.06 -1.55 -3.74
N LEU A 18 -12.79 -1.44 -3.37
CA LEU A 18 -12.19 -0.21 -2.86
C LEU A 18 -12.25 0.92 -3.90
N LYS A 19 -11.82 0.66 -5.14
CA LYS A 19 -11.93 1.59 -6.28
C LYS A 19 -13.34 2.18 -6.38
N HIS A 20 -14.37 1.33 -6.43
CA HIS A 20 -15.75 1.80 -6.58
C HIS A 20 -16.19 2.71 -5.43
N ARG A 21 -15.74 2.44 -4.20
CA ARG A 21 -16.05 3.28 -3.03
C ARG A 21 -15.33 4.62 -3.07
N LEU A 22 -14.07 4.63 -3.49
CA LEU A 22 -13.27 5.86 -3.64
C LEU A 22 -13.90 6.76 -4.71
N ILE A 23 -14.15 6.24 -5.91
CA ILE A 23 -14.76 7.00 -7.02
C ILE A 23 -16.13 7.55 -6.62
N LYS A 24 -16.99 6.75 -5.99
CA LYS A 24 -18.33 7.21 -5.54
C LYS A 24 -18.26 8.37 -4.55
N LYS A 25 -17.18 8.49 -3.78
CA LYS A 25 -16.98 9.54 -2.78
C LYS A 25 -16.09 10.68 -3.26
N ASP A 26 -15.64 10.63 -4.52
CA ASP A 26 -14.61 11.54 -5.05
C ASP A 26 -13.35 11.58 -4.16
N TRP A 27 -12.95 10.41 -3.67
CA TRP A 27 -11.80 10.24 -2.80
C TRP A 27 -10.62 9.65 -3.54
N THR A 28 -9.44 9.97 -3.01
CA THR A 28 -8.17 9.43 -3.48
C THR A 28 -7.49 8.65 -2.37
N ILE A 29 -6.56 7.77 -2.75
CA ILE A 29 -5.76 6.98 -1.81
C ILE A 29 -4.29 7.05 -2.19
N SER A 30 -3.43 6.93 -1.18
CA SER A 30 -2.00 6.66 -1.31
C SER A 30 -1.61 5.52 -0.36
N THR A 31 -0.50 4.85 -0.63
CA THR A 31 0.00 3.72 0.16
C THR A 31 1.41 3.97 0.67
N ALA A 32 1.69 3.56 1.90
CA ALA A 32 3.04 3.42 2.43
C ALA A 32 3.25 1.95 2.84
N GLU A 33 4.28 1.31 2.29
CA GLU A 33 4.51 -0.14 2.39
C GLU A 33 5.91 -0.43 2.94
N SER A 34 6.02 -1.36 3.89
CA SER A 34 7.30 -1.96 4.31
C SER A 34 7.36 -3.42 3.84
N CYS A 35 6.89 -4.37 4.65
CA CYS A 35 7.00 -5.81 4.40
C CYS A 35 6.28 -6.29 3.13
N THR A 36 5.28 -5.57 2.64
CA THR A 36 4.57 -5.90 1.40
C THR A 36 5.33 -5.50 0.14
N GLY A 37 6.36 -4.64 0.25
CA GLY A 37 7.31 -4.36 -0.84
C GLY A 37 6.68 -3.81 -2.13
N GLY A 38 5.50 -3.19 -2.06
CA GLY A 38 4.80 -2.66 -3.22
C GLY A 38 3.66 -3.54 -3.74
N LEU A 39 3.37 -4.69 -3.12
CA LEU A 39 2.29 -5.58 -3.56
C LEU A 39 0.91 -4.91 -3.50
N ILE A 40 0.66 -4.04 -2.52
CA ILE A 40 -0.61 -3.31 -2.45
C ILE A 40 -0.69 -2.31 -3.58
N SER A 41 0.37 -1.53 -3.79
CA SER A 41 0.44 -0.55 -4.88
C SER A 41 0.27 -1.24 -6.24
N SER A 42 0.97 -2.36 -6.48
CA SER A 42 0.86 -3.16 -7.69
C SER A 42 -0.58 -3.58 -7.95
N LEU A 43 -1.24 -4.18 -6.95
CA LEU A 43 -2.64 -4.61 -7.04
C LEU A 43 -3.60 -3.47 -7.38
N LEU A 44 -3.42 -2.29 -6.78
CA LEU A 44 -4.28 -1.13 -7.06
C LEU A 44 -4.03 -0.55 -8.45
N THR A 45 -2.76 -0.49 -8.87
CA THR A 45 -2.37 0.08 -10.17
C THR A 45 -2.64 -0.84 -11.35
N ASP A 46 -2.83 -2.15 -11.13
CA ASP A 46 -3.23 -3.11 -12.16
C ASP A 46 -4.67 -2.84 -12.66
N ILE A 47 -5.48 -2.13 -11.86
CA ILE A 47 -6.83 -1.74 -12.26
C ILE A 47 -6.78 -0.53 -13.20
N SER A 48 -7.33 -0.68 -14.41
CA SER A 48 -7.37 0.40 -15.40
C SER A 48 -8.02 1.69 -14.84
N GLY A 49 -7.39 2.82 -15.15
CA GLY A 49 -7.82 4.13 -14.66
C GLY A 49 -7.39 4.45 -13.22
N ALA A 50 -6.47 3.67 -12.64
CA ALA A 50 -5.93 3.90 -11.28
C ALA A 50 -5.46 5.33 -11.05
N SER A 51 -4.85 6.00 -12.04
CA SER A 51 -4.33 7.37 -11.90
C SER A 51 -5.37 8.42 -11.48
N ALA A 52 -6.67 8.16 -11.69
CA ALA A 52 -7.72 9.06 -11.23
C ALA A 52 -7.85 9.08 -9.70
N TRP A 53 -7.62 7.96 -9.02
CA TRP A 53 -7.95 7.77 -7.60
C TRP A 53 -6.80 7.23 -6.73
N PHE A 54 -5.77 6.62 -7.31
CA PHE A 54 -4.52 6.26 -6.65
C PHE A 54 -3.47 7.34 -6.96
N LYS A 55 -2.91 8.00 -5.93
CA LYS A 55 -2.04 9.16 -6.12
C LYS A 55 -0.57 8.85 -5.98
N GLN A 56 -0.19 8.09 -4.95
CA GLN A 56 1.21 7.83 -4.66
C GLN A 56 1.37 6.53 -3.88
N GLY A 57 2.46 5.84 -4.13
CA GLY A 57 2.94 4.74 -3.30
C GLY A 57 4.35 5.03 -2.79
N TRP A 58 4.64 4.65 -1.55
CA TRP A 58 5.98 4.63 -0.96
C TRP A 58 6.33 3.23 -0.51
N ILE A 59 7.54 2.80 -0.83
CA ILE A 59 8.13 1.58 -0.25
C ILE A 59 9.20 2.05 0.73
N VAL A 60 8.89 2.00 2.03
CA VAL A 60 9.70 2.54 3.14
C VAL A 60 10.13 1.41 4.08
N TYR A 61 11.00 0.54 3.59
CA TYR A 61 11.39 -0.68 4.30
C TYR A 61 12.26 -0.39 5.54
N SER A 62 13.22 0.53 5.46
CA SER A 62 14.10 0.87 6.59
C SER A 62 13.51 1.97 7.48
N ASN A 63 13.90 2.00 8.76
CA ASN A 63 13.53 3.10 9.66
C ASN A 63 13.97 4.45 9.09
N GLU A 64 15.18 4.52 8.53
CA GLU A 64 15.67 5.71 7.83
C GLU A 64 14.70 6.18 6.73
N SER A 65 14.22 5.27 5.88
CA SER A 65 13.26 5.62 4.83
C SER A 65 11.89 6.05 5.39
N LYS A 66 11.43 5.46 6.49
CA LYS A 66 10.19 5.90 7.17
C LYS A 66 10.33 7.31 7.71
N MET A 67 11.46 7.64 8.33
CA MET A 67 11.74 8.99 8.83
C MET A 67 11.81 9.99 7.67
N ARG A 68 12.60 9.69 6.64
CA ARG A 68 12.84 10.61 5.52
C ARG A 68 11.61 10.86 4.67
N GLU A 69 10.87 9.81 4.30
CA GLU A 69 9.78 9.92 3.34
C GLU A 69 8.43 10.24 3.99
N LEU A 70 8.21 9.77 5.22
CA LEU A 70 6.91 9.89 5.91
C LEU A 70 6.96 10.75 7.18
N GLY A 71 8.13 11.24 7.57
CA GLY A 71 8.28 12.05 8.79
C GLY A 71 8.01 11.26 10.07
N VAL A 72 8.23 9.94 10.07
CA VAL A 72 8.14 9.15 11.31
C VAL A 72 9.23 9.63 12.27
N GLU A 73 8.85 9.94 13.51
CA GLU A 73 9.82 10.39 14.53
C GLU A 73 10.74 9.24 14.96
N SER A 74 12.00 9.54 15.24
CA SER A 74 12.97 8.53 15.70
C SER A 74 12.53 7.86 17.00
N SER A 75 11.80 8.57 17.85
CA SER A 75 11.21 8.05 19.09
C SER A 75 10.14 6.99 18.87
N ALA A 76 9.68 6.77 17.64
CA ALA A 76 8.75 5.70 17.30
C ALA A 76 9.43 4.33 17.17
N PHE A 77 10.77 4.27 17.24
CA PHE A 77 11.54 3.04 17.13
C PHE A 77 12.20 2.69 18.45
N ASP A 78 12.18 1.41 18.80
CA ASP A 78 12.93 0.91 19.96
C ASP A 78 14.44 1.01 19.70
N GLU A 79 15.23 1.32 20.73
CA GLU A 79 16.69 1.35 20.63
C GLU A 79 17.23 -0.01 20.16
N GLY A 80 17.86 -0.04 18.98
CA GLY A 80 18.35 -1.28 18.36
C GLY A 80 17.25 -2.20 17.82
N GLY A 81 15.99 -1.77 17.86
CA GLY A 81 14.86 -2.50 17.32
C GLY A 81 14.81 -2.43 15.79
N TYR A 82 14.62 -3.60 15.17
CA TYR A 82 14.17 -3.66 13.78
C TYR A 82 12.65 -3.42 13.78
N GLY A 83 12.20 -2.22 13.45
CA GLY A 83 10.77 -1.95 13.28
C GLY A 83 10.58 -0.50 12.88
N ALA A 84 9.70 -0.16 11.94
CA ALA A 84 8.53 -0.90 11.44
C ALA A 84 8.69 -1.53 10.02
#